data_AF-A0A218WCC2-F1
#
_entry.id   AF-A0A218WCC2-F1
#
_cell.length_a   1.000
_cell.length_b   1.000
_cell.length_c   1.000
_cell.angle_alpha   90.00
_cell.angle_beta   90.00
_cell.angle_gamma   90.00
#
_symmetry.space_group_name_H-M   'P 1'
#
loop_
_entity.id
_entity.type
_entity.pdbx_description
1 polymer ?
#
loop_
_entity_poly.entity_id
_entity_poly.type
_entity_poly.pdbx_seq_one_letter_code
_entity_poly.pdbx_strand_id
1 'polypeptide(L)'
;MEASVAFYARGAFLPTTSSKHSSALVSPPSSISPSFSSKILKSSSLFGESLRTVPKSSLKGSKLKSSNTSTTRCEIGDSLEEFLTKSTSDRGLIRVMLCMGEALRTISFKVKTASCGGTACVNSFGDEQLAVDVLADKLLFEALEYSHFCKYACSEEVPELQDKGGPVEGGFSVAFDPLDGSSIVDTNFTVGTIFGVWPGDKLTGVTGRDQVAAAMGIFGPRTTYVLALKDAPGTHEFLLLDEGKWQHVKDTTEIGEGKMFSPGNLRATTDNPNYAKLIDYYIKEKYTLRYTGGMVPDVNQIIVKEKGIFTNVASPSAKAKLRLLFEVAPLGFLIEKAGGYSSDGTQSVLDKVIDNLDDRTQVAYGSKNEIIRFEETLYEPEKWHGSVQGLVATPLGQVWPVVSQTKRLHEWMPMVEQCTDLSGQEGLPGYIRLVSGFMFPQPDGERSWIKERLMSMDPVSYTYVYRMEASNVGLDGSVNVLRLIDYGEDSTIVEWLFEISPVEDATEENIIDYLGFLYKSCINRIEAAIEAASRKK
;
A
#
# COMPACT_ATOMS: atom_id res chain seq x y z
N MET A 1 30.31 49.17 16.42
CA MET A 1 30.96 50.09 15.47
C MET A 1 30.91 49.41 14.11
N GLU A 2 29.77 49.42 13.42
CA GLU A 2 29.34 50.47 12.47
C GLU A 2 30.42 50.87 11.45
N ALA A 3 30.19 50.52 10.17
CA ALA A 3 30.13 51.48 9.04
C ALA A 3 29.91 50.75 7.68
N SER A 4 28.64 50.61 7.30
CA SER A 4 27.96 51.14 6.10
C SER A 4 28.68 51.41 4.75
N VAL A 5 28.07 50.83 3.69
CA VAL A 5 27.53 51.45 2.44
C VAL A 5 28.46 51.90 1.31
N ALA A 6 28.21 51.38 0.08
CA ALA A 6 27.97 52.18 -1.14
C ALA A 6 27.35 51.35 -2.30
N PHE A 7 26.20 51.81 -2.77
CA PHE A 7 25.51 51.44 -4.03
C PHE A 7 26.02 52.35 -5.17
N TYR A 8 26.05 51.85 -6.41
CA TYR A 8 25.81 52.68 -7.61
C TYR A 8 25.19 51.85 -8.74
N ALA A 9 24.12 52.39 -9.33
CA ALA A 9 23.43 51.91 -10.51
C ALA A 9 23.55 52.94 -11.64
N ARG A 10 23.58 52.49 -12.91
CA ARG A 10 22.84 53.01 -14.08
C ARG A 10 23.49 52.59 -15.41
N GLY A 11 22.64 52.29 -16.41
CA GLY A 11 22.97 52.53 -17.82
C GLY A 11 22.40 51.51 -18.81
N ALA A 12 21.17 51.74 -19.28
CA ALA A 12 20.57 51.05 -20.42
C ALA A 12 20.94 51.72 -21.75
N PHE A 13 21.04 50.95 -22.85
CA PHE A 13 20.86 51.43 -24.23
C PHE A 13 20.43 50.30 -25.17
N LEU A 14 19.32 50.52 -25.89
CA LEU A 14 18.88 49.84 -27.13
C LEU A 14 19.32 50.68 -28.34
N PRO A 15 19.27 50.10 -29.56
CA PRO A 15 18.55 50.78 -30.64
C PRO A 15 17.70 49.85 -31.55
N THR A 16 16.42 50.24 -31.74
CA THR A 16 15.67 50.51 -33.01
C THR A 16 16.22 50.00 -34.36
N THR A 17 15.52 49.69 -35.46
CA THR A 17 14.13 49.49 -35.97
C THR A 17 14.27 49.44 -37.51
N SER A 18 13.48 48.67 -38.29
CA SER A 18 12.85 49.18 -39.53
C SER A 18 11.76 48.24 -40.08
N SER A 19 10.73 48.86 -40.65
CA SER A 19 9.44 48.30 -41.08
C SER A 19 9.31 48.24 -42.61
N LYS A 20 8.40 47.40 -43.12
CA LYS A 20 7.61 47.68 -44.34
C LYS A 20 6.21 47.07 -44.24
N HIS A 21 5.21 47.89 -44.57
CA HIS A 21 3.77 47.60 -44.65
C HIS A 21 3.35 47.04 -46.01
N SER A 22 2.25 46.27 -46.04
CA SER A 22 1.20 46.33 -47.09
C SER A 22 -0.13 45.84 -46.52
N SER A 23 -1.18 46.64 -46.71
CA SER A 23 -2.62 46.37 -46.52
C SER A 23 -3.17 45.60 -47.76
N ALA A 24 -4.38 45.03 -47.89
CA ALA A 24 -5.67 45.04 -47.19
C ALA A 24 -6.56 43.85 -47.66
N LEU A 25 -7.69 43.65 -46.94
CA LEU A 25 -9.02 43.14 -47.35
C LEU A 25 -9.52 41.78 -46.81
N VAL A 26 -10.80 41.81 -46.42
CA VAL A 26 -11.60 40.93 -45.54
C VAL A 26 -12.66 40.16 -46.36
N SER A 27 -12.95 38.88 -46.02
CA SER A 27 -14.24 38.15 -46.17
C SER A 27 -14.15 36.64 -45.79
N PRO A 28 -15.25 35.92 -45.45
CA PRO A 28 -15.35 34.98 -44.31
C PRO A 28 -15.30 33.44 -44.63
N PRO A 29 -15.38 32.55 -43.61
CA PRO A 29 -14.83 31.18 -43.67
C PRO A 29 -15.83 30.09 -44.09
N SER A 30 -15.30 29.03 -44.69
CA SER A 30 -15.98 27.76 -44.96
C SER A 30 -15.52 26.66 -44.00
N SER A 31 -16.50 25.88 -43.56
CA SER A 31 -16.46 24.75 -42.63
C SER A 31 -15.61 23.57 -43.11
N ILE A 32 -14.73 23.05 -42.25
CA ILE A 32 -14.07 21.74 -42.44
C ILE A 32 -14.06 21.00 -41.10
N SER A 33 -14.72 19.84 -41.06
CA SER A 33 -14.70 18.86 -39.98
C SER A 33 -13.38 18.07 -40.00
N PRO A 34 -12.73 17.78 -38.85
CA PRO A 34 -11.59 16.87 -38.85
C PRO A 34 -12.05 15.42 -38.67
N SER A 35 -11.65 14.57 -39.61
CA SER A 35 -11.76 13.11 -39.55
C SER A 35 -10.65 12.51 -38.68
N PHE A 36 -11.01 11.65 -37.73
CA PHE A 36 -10.08 10.84 -36.95
C PHE A 36 -9.76 9.53 -37.67
N SER A 37 -8.48 9.15 -37.71
CA SER A 37 -8.04 7.80 -38.09
C SER A 37 -6.90 7.37 -37.18
N SER A 38 -7.02 6.21 -36.53
CA SER A 38 -5.90 5.53 -35.89
C SER A 38 -6.13 4.01 -35.86
N LYS A 39 -5.01 3.28 -35.92
CA LYS A 39 -4.90 1.85 -36.20
C LYS A 39 -4.97 1.00 -34.93
N ILE A 40 -5.52 -0.20 -35.08
CA ILE A 40 -5.64 -1.28 -34.08
C ILE A 40 -4.27 -1.78 -33.58
N LEU A 41 -4.13 -1.97 -32.27
CA LEU A 41 -3.19 -2.90 -31.63
C LEU A 41 -3.89 -3.69 -30.51
N LYS A 42 -3.49 -4.95 -30.36
CA LYS A 42 -4.16 -6.02 -29.60
C LYS A 42 -3.92 -5.94 -28.10
N SER A 43 -4.90 -6.46 -27.36
CA SER A 43 -4.92 -6.69 -25.91
C SER A 43 -3.74 -7.52 -25.39
N SER A 44 -3.16 -7.10 -24.27
CA SER A 44 -2.45 -7.98 -23.34
C SER A 44 -2.84 -7.61 -21.90
N SER A 45 -3.54 -8.51 -21.24
CA SER A 45 -3.91 -8.43 -19.82
C SER A 45 -2.68 -8.62 -18.94
N LEU A 46 -2.30 -7.59 -18.19
CA LEU A 46 -1.33 -7.67 -17.09
C LEU A 46 -1.80 -6.73 -15.97
N PHE A 47 -2.70 -7.21 -15.12
CA PHE A 47 -2.88 -6.68 -13.78
C PHE A 47 -3.07 -7.85 -12.81
N GLY A 48 -2.12 -7.93 -11.87
CA GLY A 48 -2.17 -8.86 -10.75
C GLY A 48 -3.39 -8.61 -9.87
N GLU A 49 -3.83 -9.66 -9.20
CA GLU A 49 -5.00 -9.65 -8.33
C GLU A 49 -4.84 -8.62 -7.20
N SER A 50 -5.58 -7.52 -7.31
CA SER A 50 -5.82 -6.58 -6.21
C SER A 50 -6.51 -7.32 -5.06
N LEU A 51 -6.13 -7.01 -3.82
CA LEU A 51 -6.60 -7.59 -2.53
C LEU A 51 -8.12 -7.48 -2.27
N ARG A 52 -8.92 -7.14 -3.27
CA ARG A 52 -10.38 -7.07 -3.24
C ARG A 52 -10.98 -8.31 -3.91
N THR A 53 -10.85 -9.50 -3.29
CA THR A 53 -11.89 -10.55 -3.28
C THR A 53 -11.37 -11.84 -2.63
N VAL A 54 -12.01 -12.26 -1.54
CA VAL A 54 -11.98 -13.66 -1.09
C VAL A 54 -13.32 -14.28 -1.49
N PRO A 55 -13.38 -15.37 -2.27
CA PRO A 55 -14.65 -16.03 -2.54
C PRO A 55 -15.13 -16.77 -1.29
N LYS A 56 -16.30 -16.41 -0.77
CA LYS A 56 -17.07 -17.24 0.16
C LYS A 56 -17.56 -18.48 -0.59
N SER A 57 -16.79 -19.57 -0.55
CA SER A 57 -17.29 -20.88 -0.93
C SER A 57 -18.02 -21.51 0.24
N SER A 58 -19.22 -22.00 -0.05
CA SER A 58 -20.16 -22.64 0.85
C SER A 58 -19.62 -23.96 1.40
N LEU A 59 -19.38 -24.04 2.71
CA LEU A 59 -19.10 -25.29 3.42
C LEU A 59 -20.40 -26.13 3.55
N LYS A 60 -20.56 -27.13 2.68
CA LYS A 60 -21.36 -28.32 2.97
C LYS A 60 -20.48 -29.30 3.75
N GLY A 61 -20.95 -29.69 4.93
CA GLY A 61 -20.22 -30.55 5.85
C GLY A 61 -19.89 -31.92 5.29
N SER A 62 -18.64 -32.34 5.47
CA SER A 62 -18.27 -33.74 5.58
C SER A 62 -17.27 -33.89 6.73
N LYS A 63 -17.58 -34.82 7.65
CA LYS A 63 -16.72 -35.13 8.81
C LYS A 63 -15.48 -35.88 8.30
N LEU A 64 -14.31 -35.25 8.39
CA LEU A 64 -13.03 -35.97 8.43
C LEU A 64 -12.36 -35.77 9.78
N LYS A 65 -11.84 -36.87 10.32
CA LYS A 65 -11.23 -37.01 11.65
C LYS A 65 -9.99 -36.11 11.78
N SER A 66 -9.96 -35.24 12.79
CA SER A 66 -8.77 -34.49 13.16
C SER A 66 -7.76 -35.43 13.84
N SER A 67 -6.55 -35.49 13.31
CA SER A 67 -5.39 -35.95 14.06
C SER A 67 -4.98 -34.83 15.01
N ASN A 68 -5.17 -35.04 16.31
CA ASN A 68 -4.72 -34.13 17.35
C ASN A 68 -3.18 -34.12 17.41
N THR A 69 -2.53 -33.08 16.88
CA THR A 69 -1.20 -32.66 17.33
C THR A 69 -1.39 -31.65 18.45
N SER A 70 -1.21 -32.13 19.68
CA SER A 70 -1.19 -31.32 20.91
C SER A 70 -0.03 -30.32 20.81
N THR A 71 -0.33 -29.10 20.38
CA THR A 71 0.64 -27.98 20.41
C THR A 71 0.62 -27.41 21.82
N THR A 72 1.68 -27.64 22.58
CA THR A 72 1.88 -27.06 23.91
C THR A 72 1.91 -25.53 23.76
N ARG A 73 0.99 -24.82 24.42
CA ARG A 73 0.87 -23.36 24.28
C ARG A 73 2.13 -22.68 24.83
N CYS A 74 2.76 -21.82 24.04
CA CYS A 74 3.84 -20.94 24.51
C CYS A 74 3.26 -19.93 25.50
N GLU A 75 3.98 -19.68 26.60
CA GLU A 75 3.52 -18.80 27.67
C GLU A 75 4.45 -17.59 27.83
N ILE A 76 3.89 -16.45 28.22
CA ILE A 76 4.69 -15.30 28.64
C ILE A 76 5.47 -15.71 29.89
N GLY A 77 6.76 -15.39 29.92
CA GLY A 77 7.68 -15.78 30.98
C GLY A 77 8.60 -16.95 30.62
N ASP A 78 8.28 -17.75 29.58
CA ASP A 78 9.15 -18.79 29.05
C ASP A 78 10.51 -18.20 28.63
N SER A 79 11.58 -18.97 28.80
CA SER A 79 12.87 -18.66 28.18
C SER A 79 12.81 -18.81 26.66
N LEU A 80 13.76 -18.20 25.95
CA LEU A 80 13.90 -18.36 24.49
C LEU A 80 14.00 -19.84 24.08
N GLU A 81 14.75 -20.66 24.81
CA GLU A 81 14.91 -22.09 24.49
C GLU A 81 13.61 -22.88 24.68
N GLU A 82 12.87 -22.62 25.76
CA GLU A 82 11.56 -23.23 26.02
C GLU A 82 10.56 -22.84 24.94
N PHE A 83 10.50 -21.55 24.58
CA PHE A 83 9.65 -21.06 23.51
C PHE A 83 9.98 -21.73 22.17
N LEU A 84 11.25 -21.75 21.76
CA LEU A 84 11.67 -22.32 20.48
C LEU A 84 11.36 -23.82 20.41
N THR A 85 11.59 -24.56 21.49
CA THR A 85 11.30 -26.00 21.58
C THR A 85 9.80 -26.30 21.54
N LYS A 86 8.96 -25.41 22.09
CA LYS A 86 7.49 -25.52 21.99
C LYS A 86 6.96 -25.13 20.60
N SER A 87 7.65 -24.19 19.92
CA SER A 87 7.16 -23.56 18.68
C SER A 87 7.61 -24.25 17.40
N THR A 88 8.70 -25.00 17.42
CA THR A 88 9.18 -25.78 16.26
C THR A 88 9.85 -27.08 16.70
N SER A 89 9.75 -28.10 15.84
CA SER A 89 10.46 -29.37 16.03
C SER A 89 11.84 -29.42 15.36
N ASP A 90 12.17 -28.39 14.58
CA ASP A 90 13.43 -28.28 13.85
C ASP A 90 14.58 -27.87 14.79
N ARG A 91 15.40 -28.85 15.18
CA ARG A 91 16.54 -28.63 16.09
C ARG A 91 17.63 -27.73 15.49
N GLY A 92 17.79 -27.73 14.16
CA GLY A 92 18.74 -26.87 13.49
C GLY A 92 18.32 -25.42 13.60
N LEU A 93 17.04 -25.14 13.34
CA LEU A 93 16.48 -23.80 13.48
C LEU A 93 16.56 -23.30 14.94
N ILE A 94 16.19 -24.14 15.92
CA ILE A 94 16.34 -23.81 17.35
C ILE A 94 17.78 -23.40 17.65
N ARG A 95 18.77 -24.16 17.15
CA ARG A 95 20.19 -23.89 17.38
C ARG A 95 20.64 -22.57 16.76
N VAL A 96 20.26 -22.30 15.51
CA VAL A 96 20.56 -21.02 14.84
C VAL A 96 19.99 -19.84 15.63
N MET A 97 18.71 -19.90 16.00
CA MET A 97 18.04 -18.79 16.70
C MET A 97 18.62 -18.52 18.10
N LEU A 98 19.07 -19.56 18.81
CA LEU A 98 19.78 -19.42 20.09
C LEU A 98 21.17 -18.81 19.92
N CYS A 99 21.95 -19.29 18.95
CA CYS A 99 23.28 -18.73 18.65
C CYS A 99 23.20 -17.25 18.27
N MET A 100 22.22 -16.88 17.44
CA MET A 100 21.96 -15.48 17.09
C MET A 100 21.58 -14.66 18.33
N GLY A 101 20.73 -15.20 19.23
CA GLY A 101 20.40 -14.54 20.49
C GLY A 101 21.63 -14.24 21.38
N GLU A 102 22.63 -15.12 21.40
CA GLU A 102 23.90 -14.90 22.11
C GLU A 102 24.75 -13.80 21.46
N ALA A 103 24.78 -13.73 20.12
CA ALA A 103 25.42 -12.63 19.40
C ALA A 103 24.75 -11.29 19.74
N LEU A 104 23.43 -11.21 19.67
CA LEU A 104 22.66 -10.00 20.00
C LEU A 104 22.92 -9.53 21.44
N ARG A 105 23.00 -10.46 22.40
CA ARG A 105 23.35 -10.13 23.79
C ARG A 105 24.73 -9.48 23.87
N THR A 106 25.70 -10.02 23.14
CA THR A 106 27.07 -9.50 23.12
C THR A 106 27.14 -8.14 22.42
N ILE A 107 26.48 -7.98 21.27
CA ILE A 107 26.39 -6.71 20.54
C ILE A 107 25.81 -5.62 21.43
N SER A 108 24.71 -5.89 22.14
CA SER A 108 24.10 -4.94 23.08
C SER A 108 25.11 -4.40 24.11
N PHE A 109 25.91 -5.29 24.71
CA PHE A 109 26.94 -4.89 25.66
C PHE A 109 28.04 -4.03 24.99
N LYS A 110 28.44 -4.39 23.77
CA LYS A 110 29.46 -3.69 23.01
C LYS A 110 29.00 -2.30 22.56
N VAL A 111 27.76 -2.14 22.12
CA VAL A 111 27.16 -0.84 21.83
C VAL A 111 27.07 0.02 23.09
N LYS A 112 26.58 -0.54 24.20
CA LYS A 112 26.41 0.17 25.49
C LYS A 112 27.70 0.75 26.06
N THR A 113 28.84 0.10 25.80
CA THR A 113 30.15 0.47 26.36
C THR A 113 31.12 1.02 25.31
N ALA A 114 30.64 1.27 24.09
CA ALA A 114 31.47 1.78 23.01
C ALA A 114 32.06 3.17 23.35
N SER A 115 33.31 3.39 22.97
CA SER A 115 33.92 4.70 22.99
C SER A 115 33.58 5.42 21.70
N CYS A 116 32.79 6.49 21.79
CA CYS A 116 32.44 7.31 20.64
C CYS A 116 33.41 8.49 20.51
N GLY A 117 34.29 8.42 19.51
CA GLY A 117 35.19 9.49 19.10
C GLY A 117 34.79 10.00 17.71
N GLY A 118 35.26 11.19 17.32
CA GLY A 118 34.68 12.01 16.24
C GLY A 118 34.44 11.39 14.85
N THR A 119 34.92 10.19 14.54
CA THR A 119 34.65 9.49 13.27
C THR A 119 34.01 8.11 13.41
N ALA A 120 33.92 7.53 14.61
CA ALA A 120 33.32 6.21 14.84
C ALA A 120 33.07 5.92 16.33
N CYS A 121 32.10 5.07 16.62
CA CYS A 121 31.96 4.41 17.91
C CYS A 121 32.67 3.05 17.87
N VAL A 122 33.60 2.83 18.79
CA VAL A 122 34.51 1.68 18.78
C VAL A 122 34.50 0.90 20.09
N ASN A 123 34.68 -0.42 20.02
CA ASN A 123 34.85 -1.29 21.19
C ASN A 123 35.89 -2.38 20.88
N SER A 124 36.36 -3.11 21.90
CA SER A 124 37.34 -4.18 21.72
C SER A 124 36.71 -5.50 21.27
N PHE A 125 37.39 -6.23 20.40
CA PHE A 125 37.08 -7.62 20.04
C PHE A 125 38.40 -8.40 19.97
N GLY A 126 38.57 -9.37 20.87
CA GLY A 126 39.89 -9.96 21.11
C GLY A 126 40.89 -8.87 21.53
N ASP A 127 41.99 -8.77 20.78
CA ASP A 127 43.06 -7.78 20.99
C ASP A 127 42.92 -6.51 20.10
N GLU A 128 41.88 -6.44 19.26
CA GLU A 128 41.67 -5.34 18.31
C GLU A 128 40.58 -4.35 18.79
N GLN A 129 40.71 -3.08 18.40
CA GLN A 129 39.67 -2.05 18.57
C GLN A 129 38.96 -1.84 17.22
N LEU A 130 37.67 -2.10 17.17
CA LEU A 130 36.87 -2.08 15.94
C LEU A 130 35.67 -1.14 16.08
N ALA A 131 35.21 -0.61 14.95
CA ALA A 131 33.92 0.07 14.89
C ALA A 131 32.79 -0.94 15.22
N VAL A 132 31.74 -0.47 15.89
CA VAL A 132 30.69 -1.33 16.45
C VAL A 132 29.90 -2.11 15.40
N ASP A 133 29.77 -1.57 14.20
CA ASP A 133 29.21 -2.22 13.00
C ASP A 133 30.08 -3.42 12.55
N VAL A 134 31.38 -3.22 12.34
CA VAL A 134 32.34 -4.28 11.98
C VAL A 134 32.41 -5.35 13.07
N LEU A 135 32.30 -4.94 14.33
CA LEU A 135 32.27 -5.87 15.46
C LEU A 135 30.99 -6.71 15.45
N ALA A 136 29.83 -6.10 15.23
CA ALA A 136 28.56 -6.81 15.14
C ALA A 136 28.55 -7.82 13.98
N ASP A 137 29.09 -7.42 12.83
CA ASP A 137 29.25 -8.30 11.65
C ASP A 137 30.07 -9.56 11.97
N LYS A 138 31.24 -9.40 12.60
CA LYS A 138 32.08 -10.54 13.04
C LYS A 138 31.34 -11.47 14.01
N LEU A 139 30.67 -10.91 15.03
CA LEU A 139 29.93 -11.69 16.02
C LEU A 139 28.79 -12.53 15.41
N LEU A 140 28.08 -11.98 14.43
CA LEU A 140 26.98 -12.67 13.77
C LEU A 140 27.50 -13.80 12.88
N PHE A 141 28.58 -13.56 12.11
CA PHE A 141 29.22 -14.62 11.34
C PHE A 141 29.75 -15.76 12.23
N GLU A 142 30.40 -15.45 13.36
CA GLU A 142 30.89 -16.45 14.32
C GLU A 142 29.72 -17.25 14.94
N ALA A 143 28.62 -16.59 15.31
CA ALA A 143 27.45 -17.27 15.85
C ALA A 143 26.83 -18.23 14.83
N LEU A 144 26.77 -17.84 13.56
CA LEU A 144 26.27 -18.69 12.48
C LEU A 144 27.18 -19.90 12.23
N GLU A 145 28.49 -19.73 12.26
CA GLU A 145 29.44 -20.84 12.18
C GLU A 145 29.32 -21.80 13.38
N TYR A 146 29.22 -21.25 14.59
CA TYR A 146 29.07 -22.01 15.84
C TYR A 146 27.72 -22.73 15.96
N SER A 147 26.72 -22.33 15.15
CA SER A 147 25.46 -23.04 15.06
C SER A 147 25.63 -24.42 14.41
N HIS A 148 26.61 -24.58 13.50
CA HIS A 148 26.80 -25.74 12.61
C HIS A 148 25.64 -26.06 11.66
N PHE A 149 24.60 -25.22 11.62
CA PHE A 149 23.43 -25.40 10.75
C PHE A 149 23.31 -24.34 9.65
N CYS A 150 24.18 -23.33 9.65
CA CYS A 150 24.23 -22.32 8.59
C CYS A 150 25.15 -22.77 7.45
N LYS A 151 24.60 -22.94 6.24
CA LYS A 151 25.36 -23.19 5.02
C LYS A 151 25.99 -21.91 4.48
N TYR A 152 25.18 -20.90 4.18
CA TYR A 152 25.66 -19.60 3.70
C TYR A 152 25.16 -18.46 4.59
N ALA A 153 26.07 -17.54 4.89
CA ALA A 153 25.75 -16.29 5.55
C ALA A 153 26.08 -15.12 4.62
N CYS A 154 25.25 -14.07 4.64
CA CYS A 154 25.47 -12.86 3.85
C CYS A 154 25.17 -11.61 4.68
N SER A 155 26.09 -10.65 4.68
CA SER A 155 25.96 -9.40 5.42
C SER A 155 25.69 -8.24 4.47
N GLU A 156 24.93 -7.24 4.93
CA GLU A 156 24.74 -5.98 4.21
C GLU A 156 26.05 -5.20 4.00
N GLU A 157 27.02 -5.32 4.93
CA GLU A 157 28.32 -4.64 4.88
C GLU A 157 29.20 -5.14 3.72
N VAL A 158 29.18 -6.47 3.51
CA VAL A 158 29.91 -7.14 2.42
C VAL A 158 28.95 -8.17 1.80
N PRO A 159 28.19 -7.78 0.75
CA PRO A 159 27.10 -8.57 0.18
C PRO A 159 27.62 -9.70 -0.71
N GLU A 160 28.34 -10.63 -0.09
CA GLU A 160 28.89 -11.84 -0.66
C GLU A 160 28.47 -13.05 0.19
N LEU A 161 28.26 -14.20 -0.46
CA LEU A 161 27.93 -15.44 0.25
C LEU A 161 29.18 -16.02 0.91
N GLN A 162 29.15 -16.16 2.23
CA GLN A 162 30.21 -16.83 3.00
C GLN A 162 29.74 -18.21 3.45
N ASP A 163 30.48 -19.24 3.08
CA ASP A 163 30.23 -20.62 3.54
C ASP A 163 30.56 -20.75 5.03
N LYS A 164 29.59 -21.19 5.83
CA LYS A 164 29.73 -21.42 7.28
C LYS A 164 29.75 -22.90 7.66
N GLY A 165 29.85 -23.79 6.66
CA GLY A 165 30.10 -25.22 6.84
C GLY A 165 28.90 -26.06 7.27
N GLY A 166 27.71 -25.46 7.42
CA GLY A 166 26.48 -26.19 7.70
C GLY A 166 25.98 -27.04 6.53
N PRO A 167 25.03 -27.96 6.77
CA PRO A 167 24.49 -28.83 5.73
C PRO A 167 23.56 -28.06 4.77
N VAL A 168 23.42 -28.57 3.55
CA VAL A 168 22.41 -28.06 2.60
C VAL A 168 21.02 -28.61 2.97
N GLU A 169 20.89 -29.92 3.10
CA GLU A 169 19.64 -30.55 3.52
C GLU A 169 19.47 -30.42 5.04
N GLY A 170 18.36 -29.81 5.48
CA GLY A 170 18.10 -29.54 6.89
C GLY A 170 18.96 -28.44 7.51
N GLY A 171 19.73 -27.70 6.70
CA GLY A 171 20.42 -26.48 7.11
C GLY A 171 19.78 -25.23 6.51
N PHE A 172 20.43 -24.09 6.75
CA PHE A 172 19.87 -22.77 6.48
C PHE A 172 20.88 -21.84 5.82
N SER A 173 20.37 -20.85 5.09
CA SER A 173 21.13 -19.67 4.70
C SER A 173 20.57 -18.44 5.41
N VAL A 174 21.44 -17.55 5.87
CA VAL A 174 21.06 -16.40 6.70
C VAL A 174 21.58 -15.12 6.08
N ALA A 175 20.70 -14.14 5.92
CA ALA A 175 21.08 -12.79 5.53
C ALA A 175 20.81 -11.82 6.70
N PHE A 176 21.70 -10.86 6.92
CA PHE A 176 21.58 -9.93 8.03
C PHE A 176 22.12 -8.54 7.74
N ASP A 177 21.50 -7.54 8.37
CA ASP A 177 22.08 -6.21 8.62
C ASP A 177 22.63 -6.23 10.06
N PRO A 178 23.97 -6.12 10.23
CA PRO A 178 24.59 -6.30 11.53
C PRO A 178 24.25 -5.18 12.52
N LEU A 179 24.09 -3.93 12.06
CA LEU A 179 23.84 -2.80 12.94
C LEU A 179 23.14 -1.63 12.22
N ASP A 180 21.85 -1.77 11.96
CA ASP A 180 20.95 -0.71 11.53
C ASP A 180 21.02 0.49 12.50
N GLY A 181 21.30 1.67 11.92
CA GLY A 181 21.50 2.90 12.69
C GLY A 181 22.89 3.05 13.31
N SER A 182 23.89 2.28 12.88
CA SER A 182 25.29 2.40 13.36
C SER A 182 25.82 3.85 13.37
N SER A 183 25.44 4.66 12.37
CA SER A 183 25.87 6.06 12.24
C SER A 183 25.31 7.01 13.31
N ILE A 184 24.31 6.60 14.08
CA ILE A 184 23.65 7.42 15.11
C ILE A 184 23.86 6.88 16.53
N VAL A 185 24.75 5.90 16.71
CA VAL A 185 25.09 5.34 18.03
C VAL A 185 25.60 6.42 18.99
N ASP A 186 26.36 7.39 18.49
CA ASP A 186 26.90 8.53 19.26
C ASP A 186 25.80 9.44 19.85
N THR A 187 24.65 9.53 19.18
CA THR A 187 23.48 10.27 19.67
C THR A 187 22.67 9.52 20.73
N ASN A 188 23.04 8.27 21.02
CA ASN A 188 22.38 7.37 21.96
C ASN A 188 20.90 7.09 21.61
N PHE A 189 20.56 7.19 20.32
CA PHE A 189 19.29 6.69 19.80
C PHE A 189 19.31 5.16 19.75
N THR A 190 18.12 4.55 19.75
CA THR A 190 18.01 3.09 19.62
C THR A 190 18.47 2.66 18.23
N VAL A 191 19.26 1.59 18.19
CA VAL A 191 19.80 0.93 17.00
C VAL A 191 19.48 -0.57 17.06
N GLY A 192 19.80 -1.35 16.04
CA GLY A 192 19.49 -2.78 16.07
C GLY A 192 20.15 -3.63 15.00
N THR A 193 19.89 -4.92 15.04
CA THR A 193 20.33 -5.92 14.06
C THR A 193 19.09 -6.53 13.41
N ILE A 194 19.11 -6.83 12.13
CA ILE A 194 18.02 -7.50 11.41
C ILE A 194 18.57 -8.77 10.78
N PHE A 195 17.82 -9.88 10.81
CA PHE A 195 18.18 -11.04 10.00
C PHE A 195 16.98 -11.88 9.58
N GLY A 196 17.11 -12.51 8.41
CA GLY A 196 16.18 -13.51 7.87
C GLY A 196 16.87 -14.87 7.72
N VAL A 197 16.11 -15.94 7.91
CA VAL A 197 16.59 -17.33 7.84
C VAL A 197 15.80 -18.06 6.75
N TRP A 198 16.50 -18.52 5.71
CA TRP A 198 15.96 -19.33 4.62
C TRP A 198 16.44 -20.78 4.74
N PRO A 199 15.63 -21.78 4.34
CA PRO A 199 16.07 -23.16 4.29
C PRO A 199 17.04 -23.37 3.11
N GLY A 200 18.00 -24.28 3.28
CA GLY A 200 18.93 -24.67 2.22
C GLY A 200 20.08 -23.69 2.00
N ASP A 201 20.49 -23.56 0.74
CA ASP A 201 21.77 -23.00 0.32
C ASP A 201 21.63 -21.77 -0.61
N LYS A 202 20.49 -21.08 -0.58
CA LYS A 202 20.21 -19.94 -1.46
C LYS A 202 19.70 -18.73 -0.72
N LEU A 203 20.17 -17.56 -1.17
CA LEU A 203 19.67 -16.23 -0.79
C LEU A 203 19.25 -15.39 -2.02
N THR A 204 19.28 -15.98 -3.21
CA THR A 204 18.76 -15.40 -4.46
C THR A 204 17.85 -16.40 -5.17
N GLY A 205 16.93 -15.89 -6.01
CA GLY A 205 15.85 -16.69 -6.59
C GLY A 205 14.84 -17.19 -5.54
N VAL A 206 14.89 -16.64 -4.33
CA VAL A 206 13.97 -16.90 -3.21
C VAL A 206 13.15 -15.63 -2.94
N THR A 207 12.09 -15.78 -2.17
CA THR A 207 11.23 -14.68 -1.74
C THR A 207 11.28 -14.50 -0.23
N GLY A 208 10.76 -13.38 0.28
CA GLY A 208 10.59 -13.19 1.72
C GLY A 208 9.63 -14.22 2.35
N ARG A 209 8.68 -14.77 1.58
CA ARG A 209 7.73 -15.80 2.04
C ARG A 209 8.39 -17.17 2.27
N ASP A 210 9.57 -17.39 1.70
CA ASP A 210 10.33 -18.63 1.86
C ASP A 210 11.09 -18.71 3.19
N GLN A 211 11.19 -17.60 3.94
CA GLN A 211 11.81 -17.57 5.27
C GLN A 211 11.15 -18.59 6.22
N VAL A 212 11.97 -19.29 6.99
CA VAL A 212 11.54 -20.16 8.11
C VAL A 212 11.50 -19.41 9.44
N ALA A 213 12.28 -18.35 9.56
CA ALA A 213 12.27 -17.42 10.66
C ALA A 213 12.82 -16.06 10.21
N ALA A 214 12.43 -15.01 10.91
CA ALA A 214 13.06 -13.69 10.83
C ALA A 214 13.09 -13.07 12.23
N ALA A 215 14.05 -12.20 12.47
CA ALA A 215 14.14 -11.50 13.75
C ALA A 215 14.92 -10.20 13.68
N MET A 216 14.78 -9.41 14.75
CA MET A 216 15.58 -8.23 15.00
C MET A 216 16.01 -8.15 16.47
N GLY A 217 17.26 -7.76 16.67
CA GLY A 217 17.78 -7.36 17.99
C GLY A 217 17.68 -5.86 18.14
N ILE A 218 17.20 -5.38 19.29
CA ILE A 218 16.93 -3.97 19.53
C ILE A 218 17.80 -3.50 20.70
N PHE A 219 18.68 -2.54 20.43
CA PHE A 219 19.64 -2.00 21.38
C PHE A 219 19.21 -0.59 21.81
N GLY A 220 18.18 -0.55 22.66
CA GLY A 220 17.66 0.69 23.24
C GLY A 220 17.93 0.78 24.74
N PRO A 221 17.10 1.52 25.50
CA PRO A 221 17.17 1.49 26.97
C PRO A 221 16.87 0.09 27.54
N ARG A 222 16.19 -0.74 26.76
CA ARG A 222 16.01 -2.18 26.96
C ARG A 222 16.68 -2.89 25.79
N THR A 223 17.23 -4.08 26.06
CA THR A 223 17.66 -4.97 24.98
C THR A 223 16.59 -6.02 24.76
N THR A 224 16.03 -6.04 23.56
CA THR A 224 14.99 -6.99 23.20
C THR A 224 15.35 -7.75 21.93
N TYR A 225 14.81 -8.95 21.82
CA TYR A 225 14.96 -9.82 20.67
C TYR A 225 13.55 -10.17 20.19
N VAL A 226 13.18 -9.62 19.04
CA VAL A 226 11.84 -9.77 18.46
C VAL A 226 11.95 -10.74 17.29
N LEU A 227 11.21 -11.85 17.33
CA LEU A 227 11.31 -12.91 16.32
C LEU A 227 9.94 -13.42 15.89
N ALA A 228 9.88 -14.00 14.69
CA ALA A 228 8.75 -14.77 14.22
C ALA A 228 9.23 -16.06 13.54
N LEU A 229 8.46 -17.12 13.67
CA LEU A 229 8.71 -18.41 13.02
C LEU A 229 7.60 -18.70 12.01
N LYS A 230 7.92 -19.37 10.91
CA LYS A 230 6.94 -19.71 9.86
C LYS A 230 5.76 -20.49 10.42
N ASP A 231 6.05 -21.51 11.22
CA ASP A 231 5.07 -22.46 11.74
C ASP A 231 4.43 -22.05 13.08
N ALA A 232 4.86 -20.93 13.68
CA ALA A 232 4.28 -20.43 14.94
C ALA A 232 3.47 -19.15 14.69
N PRO A 233 2.25 -19.01 15.23
CA PRO A 233 1.44 -17.81 15.05
C PRO A 233 2.02 -16.63 15.85
N GLY A 234 2.04 -15.44 15.23
CA GLY A 234 2.46 -14.21 15.91
C GLY A 234 3.92 -13.85 15.73
N THR A 235 4.25 -12.69 16.28
CA THR A 235 5.60 -12.17 16.49
C THR A 235 5.83 -11.99 17.98
N HIS A 236 7.00 -12.41 18.46
CA HIS A 236 7.29 -12.63 19.87
C HIS A 236 8.45 -11.76 20.33
N GLU A 237 8.28 -11.02 21.42
CA GLU A 237 9.30 -10.17 22.02
C GLU A 237 9.92 -10.87 23.24
N PHE A 238 11.24 -10.94 23.24
CA PHE A 238 12.04 -11.40 24.38
C PHE A 238 12.83 -10.25 24.98
N LEU A 239 12.80 -10.12 26.30
CA LEU A 239 13.62 -9.18 27.05
C LEU A 239 14.89 -9.86 27.54
N LEU A 240 16.04 -9.19 27.36
CA LEU A 240 17.28 -9.58 28.03
C LEU A 240 17.22 -9.18 29.50
N LEU A 241 17.27 -10.17 30.39
CA LEU A 241 17.35 -9.97 31.83
C LEU A 241 18.81 -9.73 32.29
N ASP A 242 18.97 -9.21 33.51
CA ASP A 242 20.28 -8.89 34.09
C ASP A 242 21.17 -10.14 34.26
N GLU A 243 20.57 -11.32 34.44
CA GLU A 243 21.28 -12.61 34.49
C GLU A 243 21.73 -13.11 33.10
N GLY A 244 21.47 -12.34 32.04
CA GLY A 244 21.89 -12.64 30.68
C GLY A 244 20.99 -13.64 29.94
N LYS A 245 19.75 -13.86 30.42
CA LYS A 245 18.75 -14.73 29.80
C LYS A 245 17.70 -13.94 29.03
N TRP A 246 17.21 -14.53 27.93
CA TRP A 246 16.08 -14.02 27.16
C TRP A 246 14.76 -14.56 27.71
N GLN A 247 13.88 -13.68 28.16
CA GLN A 247 12.55 -14.02 28.67
C GLN A 247 11.46 -13.50 27.75
N HIS A 248 10.50 -14.35 27.40
CA HIS A 248 9.34 -14.01 26.58
C HIS A 248 8.43 -13.02 27.32
N VAL A 249 8.16 -11.85 26.73
CA VAL A 249 7.41 -10.77 27.41
C VAL A 249 6.19 -10.26 26.64
N LYS A 250 6.10 -10.53 25.33
CA LYS A 250 4.95 -10.07 24.52
C LYS A 250 4.74 -10.93 23.29
N ASP A 251 3.48 -11.24 23.01
CA ASP A 251 2.99 -11.70 21.71
C ASP A 251 2.31 -10.54 20.96
N THR A 252 2.49 -10.48 19.65
CA THR A 252 1.68 -9.64 18.74
C THR A 252 1.09 -10.52 17.64
N THR A 253 -0.23 -10.45 17.47
CA THR A 253 -0.97 -11.21 16.42
C THR A 253 -1.94 -10.36 15.61
N GLU A 254 -2.14 -9.10 16.00
CA GLU A 254 -2.97 -8.14 15.29
C GLU A 254 -2.28 -6.76 15.31
N ILE A 255 -2.27 -6.06 14.16
CA ILE A 255 -1.92 -4.64 14.06
C ILE A 255 -3.17 -3.89 13.63
N GLY A 256 -3.79 -3.21 14.60
CA GLY A 256 -5.00 -2.42 14.41
C GLY A 256 -4.71 -1.03 13.84
N GLU A 257 -5.79 -0.31 13.53
CA GLU A 257 -5.68 1.06 13.01
C GLU A 257 -5.23 2.06 14.09
N GLY A 258 -4.49 3.09 13.69
CA GLY A 258 -4.06 4.13 14.62
C GLY A 258 -3.33 5.30 14.00
N LYS A 259 -3.33 6.43 14.73
CA LYS A 259 -2.78 7.71 14.28
C LYS A 259 -1.29 7.87 14.61
N MET A 260 -0.44 7.06 13.98
CA MET A 260 1.03 7.14 14.10
C MET A 260 1.69 6.88 12.75
N PHE A 261 2.65 7.72 12.38
CA PHE A 261 3.39 7.57 11.13
C PHE A 261 4.90 7.79 11.32
N SER A 262 5.68 7.04 10.55
CA SER A 262 7.14 7.06 10.53
C SER A 262 7.63 7.22 9.08
N PRO A 263 7.83 8.47 8.60
CA PRO A 263 8.12 8.76 7.21
C PRO A 263 9.61 8.77 6.89
N GLY A 264 10.10 7.62 6.43
CA GLY A 264 11.39 7.45 5.80
C GLY A 264 11.52 8.23 4.48
N ASN A 265 12.75 8.67 4.21
CA ASN A 265 13.08 9.41 3.00
C ASN A 265 12.21 10.66 2.74
N LEU A 266 11.75 11.36 3.79
CA LEU A 266 10.80 12.49 3.68
C LEU A 266 11.19 13.56 2.64
N ARG A 267 12.48 13.74 2.35
CA ARG A 267 12.99 14.64 1.28
C ARG A 267 12.40 14.33 -0.11
N ALA A 268 12.01 13.08 -0.37
CA ALA A 268 11.38 12.64 -1.61
C ALA A 268 10.04 13.35 -1.89
N THR A 269 9.39 13.91 -0.87
CA THR A 269 8.16 14.71 -1.05
C THR A 269 8.40 15.99 -1.87
N THR A 270 9.65 16.43 -2.03
CA THR A 270 10.00 17.62 -2.82
C THR A 270 9.67 17.44 -4.31
N ASP A 271 9.80 16.21 -4.82
CA ASP A 271 9.64 15.87 -6.24
C ASP A 271 8.84 14.58 -6.48
N ASN A 272 8.16 14.07 -5.44
CA ASN A 272 7.13 13.04 -5.52
C ASN A 272 5.81 13.59 -4.93
N PRO A 273 4.90 14.14 -5.76
CA PRO A 273 3.68 14.78 -5.29
C PRO A 273 2.71 13.80 -4.61
N ASN A 274 2.73 12.53 -5.01
CA ASN A 274 1.90 11.49 -4.41
C ASN A 274 2.37 11.19 -2.97
N TYR A 275 3.68 11.10 -2.75
CA TYR A 275 4.19 10.94 -1.40
C TYR A 275 3.95 12.19 -0.55
N ALA A 276 4.09 13.39 -1.12
CA ALA A 276 3.74 14.63 -0.42
C ALA A 276 2.26 14.65 0.02
N LYS A 277 1.34 14.22 -0.86
CA LYS A 277 -0.10 14.09 -0.55
C LYS A 277 -0.36 13.12 0.60
N LEU A 278 0.36 11.99 0.64
CA LEU A 278 0.24 11.01 1.73
C LEU A 278 0.69 11.60 3.08
N ILE A 279 1.82 12.30 3.09
CA ILE A 279 2.32 12.96 4.30
C ILE A 279 1.38 14.07 4.75
N ASP A 280 0.85 14.88 3.83
CA ASP A 280 -0.14 15.91 4.11
C ASP A 280 -1.41 15.35 4.76
N TYR A 281 -1.86 14.17 4.32
CA TYR A 281 -2.98 13.47 4.95
C TYR A 281 -2.68 13.19 6.43
N TYR A 282 -1.52 12.62 6.77
CA TYR A 282 -1.13 12.33 8.15
C TYR A 282 -1.04 13.60 9.02
N ILE A 283 -0.50 14.69 8.46
CA ILE A 283 -0.41 15.98 9.15
C ILE A 283 -1.81 16.54 9.43
N LYS A 284 -2.70 16.56 8.42
CA LYS A 284 -4.09 17.06 8.55
C LYS A 284 -4.89 16.24 9.57
N GLU A 285 -4.70 14.92 9.58
CA GLU A 285 -5.34 14.01 10.53
C GLU A 285 -4.70 13.99 11.92
N LYS A 286 -3.66 14.81 12.15
CA LYS A 286 -2.93 14.96 13.42
C LYS A 286 -2.31 13.65 13.91
N TYR A 287 -1.70 12.89 13.01
CA TYR A 287 -0.96 11.68 13.37
C TYR A 287 0.29 12.02 14.19
N THR A 288 0.65 11.11 15.10
CA THR A 288 1.90 11.24 15.87
C THR A 288 3.09 10.87 15.00
N LEU A 289 4.02 11.80 14.80
CA LEU A 289 5.29 11.56 14.12
C LEU A 289 6.30 10.87 15.05
N ARG A 290 6.87 9.74 14.61
CA ARG A 290 7.99 9.06 15.29
C ARG A 290 8.91 8.42 14.25
N TYR A 291 10.05 9.05 14.01
CA TYR A 291 11.04 8.57 13.03
C TYR A 291 12.44 8.92 13.52
N THR A 292 13.32 7.92 13.58
CA THR A 292 14.73 8.08 13.97
C THR A 292 15.67 7.92 12.78
N GLY A 293 15.21 7.26 11.72
CA GLY A 293 16.04 6.89 10.57
C GLY A 293 16.71 5.53 10.70
N GLY A 294 16.53 4.82 11.82
CA GLY A 294 16.85 3.39 11.95
C GLY A 294 15.60 2.55 11.70
N MET A 295 15.69 1.60 10.79
CA MET A 295 14.58 0.70 10.43
C MET A 295 14.07 -0.09 11.63
N VAL A 296 14.96 -0.61 12.47
CA VAL A 296 14.63 -1.45 13.62
C VAL A 296 13.69 -0.73 14.60
N PRO A 297 14.05 0.43 15.21
CA PRO A 297 13.14 1.10 16.13
C PRO A 297 11.87 1.62 15.44
N ASP A 298 11.98 2.10 14.20
CA ASP A 298 10.88 2.74 13.49
C ASP A 298 9.80 1.75 13.03
N VAL A 299 10.17 0.50 12.75
CA VAL A 299 9.23 -0.61 12.47
C VAL A 299 8.80 -1.33 13.75
N ASN A 300 9.70 -1.54 14.71
CA ASN A 300 9.35 -2.22 15.98
C ASN A 300 8.24 -1.51 16.75
N GLN A 301 8.20 -0.18 16.73
CA GLN A 301 7.10 0.55 17.37
C GLN A 301 5.71 0.18 16.84
N ILE A 302 5.60 -0.26 15.58
CA ILE A 302 4.33 -0.73 14.99
C ILE A 302 3.91 -2.04 15.64
N ILE A 303 4.86 -2.97 15.82
CA ILE A 303 4.63 -4.28 16.46
C ILE A 303 4.29 -4.11 17.95
N VAL A 304 5.00 -3.23 18.66
CA VAL A 304 4.79 -3.00 20.10
C VAL A 304 3.51 -2.21 20.38
N LYS A 305 3.19 -1.22 19.54
CA LYS A 305 1.98 -0.39 19.69
C LYS A 305 0.76 -0.98 18.99
N GLU A 306 0.94 -2.04 18.22
CA GLU A 306 -0.09 -2.73 17.45
C GLU A 306 -0.86 -1.77 16.53
N LYS A 307 -0.16 -0.75 15.99
CA LYS A 307 -0.74 0.27 15.10
C LYS A 307 0.31 1.13 14.42
N GLY A 308 -0.13 1.87 13.41
CA GLY A 308 0.64 2.89 12.72
C GLY A 308 1.24 2.40 11.40
N ILE A 309 2.01 3.27 10.77
CA ILE A 309 2.54 3.08 9.43
C ILE A 309 3.97 3.60 9.32
N PHE A 310 4.86 2.76 8.80
CA PHE A 310 6.19 3.14 8.32
C PHE A 310 6.14 3.24 6.80
N THR A 311 6.78 4.26 6.22
CA THR A 311 6.92 4.41 4.76
C THR A 311 8.33 4.81 4.40
N ASN A 312 8.88 4.32 3.29
CA ASN A 312 10.13 4.80 2.71
C ASN A 312 9.97 4.77 1.19
N VAL A 313 9.72 5.93 0.59
CA VAL A 313 9.32 6.08 -0.80
C VAL A 313 10.42 6.76 -1.60
N ALA A 314 10.65 6.29 -2.84
CA ALA A 314 11.63 6.88 -3.73
C ALA A 314 11.06 8.09 -4.50
N SER A 315 11.96 8.92 -5.03
CA SER A 315 11.66 9.97 -6.01
C SER A 315 12.78 10.04 -7.06
N PRO A 316 12.60 10.80 -8.16
CA PRO A 316 13.66 11.00 -9.16
C PRO A 316 14.99 11.46 -8.56
N SER A 317 14.95 12.36 -7.56
CA SER A 317 16.15 12.85 -6.86
C SER A 317 16.57 12.04 -5.64
N ALA A 318 15.71 11.16 -5.10
CA ALA A 318 15.98 10.36 -3.92
C ALA A 318 15.67 8.88 -4.14
N LYS A 319 16.70 8.10 -4.48
CA LYS A 319 16.59 6.64 -4.73
C LYS A 319 16.15 5.86 -3.48
N ALA A 320 15.53 4.69 -3.70
CA ALA A 320 15.29 3.69 -2.66
C ALA A 320 16.63 3.27 -2.03
N LYS A 321 16.67 3.24 -0.69
CA LYS A 321 17.90 2.93 0.07
C LYS A 321 17.92 1.53 0.66
N LEU A 322 16.75 1.00 1.01
CA LEU A 322 16.60 -0.21 1.82
C LEU A 322 16.78 -1.45 0.97
N ARG A 323 17.55 -2.42 1.46
CA ARG A 323 17.84 -3.67 0.77
C ARG A 323 16.75 -4.69 1.02
N LEU A 324 16.33 -5.36 -0.05
CA LEU A 324 15.28 -6.36 -0.02
C LEU A 324 15.65 -7.54 0.88
N LEU A 325 16.85 -8.08 0.70
CA LEU A 325 17.31 -9.30 1.38
C LEU A 325 17.61 -9.08 2.88
N PHE A 326 18.32 -8.01 3.23
CA PHE A 326 18.86 -7.81 4.58
C PHE A 326 17.88 -7.12 5.54
N GLU A 327 17.03 -6.23 5.01
CA GLU A 327 16.18 -5.37 5.83
C GLU A 327 14.70 -5.63 5.56
N VAL A 328 14.29 -5.54 4.29
CA VAL A 328 12.88 -5.42 3.95
C VAL A 328 12.11 -6.74 4.08
N ALA A 329 12.62 -7.83 3.50
CA ALA A 329 11.97 -9.13 3.60
C ALA A 329 11.91 -9.66 5.05
N PRO A 330 12.98 -9.55 5.88
CA PRO A 330 12.90 -9.94 7.29
C PRO A 330 11.90 -9.11 8.10
N LEU A 331 11.88 -7.79 7.95
CA LEU A 331 10.94 -6.92 8.66
C LEU A 331 9.50 -7.12 8.17
N GLY A 332 9.29 -7.33 6.87
CA GLY A 332 8.00 -7.70 6.30
C GLY A 332 7.46 -8.99 6.91
N PHE A 333 8.33 -9.97 7.15
CA PHE A 333 7.95 -11.25 7.77
C PHE A 333 7.50 -11.03 9.22
N LEU A 334 8.25 -10.24 10.00
CA LEU A 334 7.86 -9.88 11.36
C LEU A 334 6.52 -9.13 11.42
N ILE A 335 6.28 -8.21 10.48
CA ILE A 335 5.05 -7.41 10.42
C ILE A 335 3.84 -8.25 10.03
N GLU A 336 3.94 -9.09 8.99
CA GLU A 336 2.82 -9.92 8.55
C GLU A 336 2.51 -11.02 9.58
N LYS A 337 3.53 -11.59 10.24
CA LYS A 337 3.33 -12.53 11.36
C LYS A 337 2.68 -11.86 12.58
N ALA A 338 2.90 -10.56 12.77
CA ALA A 338 2.23 -9.75 13.78
C ALA A 338 0.79 -9.34 13.40
N GLY A 339 0.27 -9.76 12.24
CA GLY A 339 -1.07 -9.41 11.77
C GLY A 339 -1.17 -8.05 11.07
N GLY A 340 -0.02 -7.43 10.75
CA GLY A 340 0.07 -6.26 9.88
C GLY A 340 0.23 -6.63 8.42
N TYR A 341 0.53 -5.62 7.61
CA TYR A 341 0.67 -5.74 6.17
C TYR A 341 1.94 -5.02 5.71
N SER A 342 2.54 -5.52 4.64
CA SER A 342 3.69 -4.91 3.98
C SER A 342 3.36 -4.62 2.52
N SER A 343 3.98 -3.60 1.92
CA SER A 343 3.79 -3.31 0.50
C SER A 343 4.98 -2.58 -0.11
N ASP A 344 5.33 -2.90 -1.35
CA ASP A 344 6.21 -2.06 -2.18
C ASP A 344 5.46 -0.95 -2.93
N GLY A 345 4.14 -0.89 -2.77
CA GLY A 345 3.23 -0.03 -3.51
C GLY A 345 2.25 -0.79 -4.40
N THR A 346 2.55 -2.05 -4.71
CA THR A 346 1.77 -2.88 -5.63
C THR A 346 1.55 -4.31 -5.13
N GLN A 347 2.44 -4.83 -4.29
CA GLN A 347 2.38 -6.18 -3.73
C GLN A 347 3.07 -6.24 -2.36
N SER A 348 2.82 -7.31 -1.60
CA SER A 348 3.58 -7.60 -0.38
C SER A 348 5.07 -7.73 -0.70
N VAL A 349 5.93 -7.18 0.17
CA VAL A 349 7.38 -7.33 -0.02
C VAL A 349 7.84 -8.77 0.14
N LEU A 350 7.03 -9.65 0.76
CA LEU A 350 7.35 -11.06 0.90
C LEU A 350 7.19 -11.85 -0.40
N ASP A 351 6.45 -11.33 -1.38
CA ASP A 351 6.24 -11.97 -2.69
C ASP A 351 7.28 -11.53 -3.73
N LYS A 352 8.11 -10.53 -3.41
CA LYS A 352 9.18 -10.08 -4.29
C LYS A 352 10.31 -11.11 -4.32
N VAL A 353 10.69 -11.53 -5.52
CA VAL A 353 11.88 -12.36 -5.76
C VAL A 353 13.12 -11.51 -5.51
N ILE A 354 14.08 -12.08 -4.79
CA ILE A 354 15.41 -11.50 -4.59
C ILE A 354 16.30 -11.99 -5.73
N ASP A 355 16.52 -11.14 -6.73
CA ASP A 355 17.34 -11.49 -7.90
C ASP A 355 18.82 -11.27 -7.61
N ASN A 356 19.15 -10.18 -6.91
CA ASN A 356 20.50 -9.84 -6.46
C ASN A 356 20.55 -9.56 -4.96
N LEU A 357 21.71 -9.83 -4.35
CA LEU A 357 21.92 -9.64 -2.90
C LEU A 357 21.71 -8.17 -2.47
N ASP A 358 22.03 -7.19 -3.33
CA ASP A 358 21.90 -5.75 -3.06
C ASP A 358 20.67 -5.10 -3.74
N ASP A 359 19.65 -5.91 -4.09
CA ASP A 359 18.39 -5.37 -4.61
C ASP A 359 17.75 -4.43 -3.59
N ARG A 360 17.27 -3.28 -4.06
CA ARG A 360 16.64 -2.25 -3.21
C ARG A 360 15.18 -2.08 -3.57
N THR A 361 14.37 -1.75 -2.56
CA THR A 361 12.96 -1.46 -2.77
C THR A 361 12.49 -0.34 -1.87
N GLN A 362 11.50 0.41 -2.35
CA GLN A 362 10.65 1.19 -1.45
C GLN A 362 9.75 0.24 -0.67
N VAL A 363 9.22 0.73 0.46
CA VAL A 363 8.39 -0.12 1.32
C VAL A 363 7.45 0.69 2.22
N ALA A 364 6.34 0.08 2.56
CA ALA A 364 5.51 0.44 3.69
C ALA A 364 5.22 -0.79 4.57
N TYR A 365 5.11 -0.56 5.88
CA TYR A 365 4.67 -1.55 6.88
C TYR A 365 3.63 -0.92 7.80
N GLY A 366 2.51 -1.60 8.07
CA GLY A 366 1.54 -1.04 8.99
C GLY A 366 0.22 -1.78 9.07
N SER A 367 -0.79 -1.05 9.55
CA SER A 367 -2.17 -1.53 9.57
C SER A 367 -2.76 -1.61 8.16
N LYS A 368 -3.82 -2.40 8.03
CA LYS A 368 -4.45 -2.72 6.75
C LYS A 368 -4.86 -1.49 5.96
N ASN A 369 -5.58 -0.55 6.57
CA ASN A 369 -6.09 0.61 5.85
C ASN A 369 -5.00 1.62 5.53
N GLU A 370 -3.91 1.65 6.32
CA GLU A 370 -2.76 2.50 6.00
C GLU A 370 -1.95 1.97 4.83
N ILE A 371 -1.80 0.65 4.70
CA ILE A 371 -1.19 0.05 3.50
C ILE A 371 -2.07 0.28 2.27
N ILE A 372 -3.38 0.08 2.37
CA ILE A 372 -4.31 0.40 1.27
C ILE A 372 -4.17 1.86 0.88
N ARG A 373 -4.17 2.79 1.84
CA ARG A 373 -3.99 4.22 1.57
C ARG A 373 -2.64 4.50 0.90
N PHE A 374 -1.57 3.85 1.34
CA PHE A 374 -0.24 3.99 0.74
C PHE A 374 -0.25 3.59 -0.74
N GLU A 375 -0.80 2.41 -1.06
CA GLU A 375 -0.93 1.90 -2.44
C GLU A 375 -1.81 2.83 -3.29
N GLU A 376 -3.00 3.18 -2.79
CA GLU A 376 -3.96 4.06 -3.47
C GLU A 376 -3.35 5.45 -3.71
N THR A 377 -2.64 6.02 -2.74
CA THR A 377 -2.09 7.38 -2.88
C THR A 377 -0.90 7.43 -3.83
N LEU A 378 -0.06 6.39 -3.85
CA LEU A 378 1.14 6.37 -4.70
C LEU A 378 0.85 5.94 -6.14
N TYR A 379 -0.07 4.99 -6.34
CA TYR A 379 -0.22 4.28 -7.61
C TYR A 379 -1.63 4.25 -8.18
N GLU A 380 -2.69 4.55 -7.41
CA GLU A 380 -3.99 4.75 -8.03
C GLU A 380 -4.09 6.16 -8.61
N PRO A 381 -4.51 6.31 -9.88
CA PRO A 381 -4.73 7.62 -10.48
C PRO A 381 -5.88 8.33 -9.74
N GLU A 382 -5.76 9.65 -9.57
CA GLU A 382 -6.84 10.44 -8.96
C GLU A 382 -8.14 10.23 -9.74
N LYS A 383 -9.17 9.76 -9.03
CA LYS A 383 -10.50 9.61 -9.61
C LYS A 383 -11.09 10.98 -9.87
N TRP A 384 -11.81 11.10 -10.99
CA TRP A 384 -12.57 12.27 -11.34
C TRP A 384 -13.94 12.21 -10.67
N HIS A 385 -14.39 13.34 -10.15
CA HIS A 385 -15.66 13.47 -9.46
C HIS A 385 -16.55 14.49 -10.16
N GLY A 386 -17.83 14.19 -10.27
CA GLY A 386 -18.80 15.14 -10.80
C GLY A 386 -20.19 14.94 -10.20
N SER A 387 -21.02 15.97 -10.32
CA SER A 387 -22.42 15.90 -9.96
C SER A 387 -23.29 16.67 -10.95
N VAL A 388 -24.51 16.16 -11.14
CA VAL A 388 -25.52 16.77 -12.00
C VAL A 388 -26.79 16.89 -11.21
N GLN A 389 -27.38 18.09 -11.22
CA GLN A 389 -28.66 18.34 -10.58
C GLN A 389 -29.70 18.80 -11.61
N GLY A 390 -30.94 18.37 -11.41
CA GLY A 390 -32.08 18.90 -12.13
C GLY A 390 -33.34 18.94 -11.28
N LEU A 391 -34.12 19.99 -11.49
CA LEU A 391 -35.41 20.16 -10.87
C LEU A 391 -36.47 19.44 -11.70
N VAL A 392 -37.31 18.68 -11.03
CA VAL A 392 -38.49 17.99 -11.58
C VAL A 392 -39.69 18.56 -10.82
N ALA A 393 -40.63 19.20 -11.50
CA ALA A 393 -41.88 19.76 -10.95
C ALA A 393 -42.89 18.65 -10.63
N THR A 394 -42.46 17.69 -9.80
CA THR A 394 -43.25 16.55 -9.35
C THR A 394 -42.75 16.13 -7.96
N PRO A 395 -43.63 15.76 -7.01
CA PRO A 395 -43.21 15.43 -5.64
C PRO A 395 -42.46 14.09 -5.55
N LEU A 396 -41.62 13.96 -4.52
CA LEU A 396 -40.74 12.81 -4.29
C LEU A 396 -41.44 11.45 -4.45
N GLY A 397 -42.63 11.30 -3.87
CA GLY A 397 -43.38 10.06 -3.88
C GLY A 397 -43.84 9.60 -5.28
N GLN A 398 -43.82 10.50 -6.26
CA GLN A 398 -44.12 10.19 -7.67
C GLN A 398 -42.85 10.02 -8.51
N VAL A 399 -41.76 10.72 -8.18
CA VAL A 399 -40.47 10.60 -8.87
C VAL A 399 -39.77 9.30 -8.52
N TRP A 400 -39.73 8.95 -7.23
CA TRP A 400 -39.00 7.77 -6.75
C TRP A 400 -39.41 6.46 -7.39
N PRO A 401 -40.71 6.12 -7.54
CA PRO A 401 -41.11 4.87 -8.18
C PRO A 401 -40.65 4.74 -9.63
N VAL A 402 -40.37 5.84 -10.33
CA VAL A 402 -39.84 5.81 -11.71
C VAL A 402 -38.33 5.59 -11.70
N VAL A 403 -37.58 6.40 -10.95
CA VAL A 403 -36.10 6.34 -11.00
C VAL A 403 -35.51 5.13 -10.25
N SER A 404 -36.23 4.56 -9.29
CA SER A 404 -35.80 3.37 -8.53
C SER A 404 -36.11 2.05 -9.23
N GLN A 405 -36.97 2.06 -10.27
CA GLN A 405 -37.22 0.90 -11.13
C GLN A 405 -36.10 0.76 -12.16
N THR A 406 -34.94 0.33 -11.67
CA THR A 406 -33.72 0.33 -12.46
C THR A 406 -33.68 -0.68 -13.61
N LYS A 407 -34.69 -1.54 -13.78
CA LYS A 407 -34.92 -2.31 -15.02
C LYS A 407 -35.56 -1.49 -16.13
N ARG A 408 -36.22 -0.38 -15.78
CA ARG A 408 -37.02 0.45 -16.69
C ARG A 408 -36.32 1.78 -16.99
N LEU A 409 -34.99 1.80 -16.95
CA LEU A 409 -34.21 2.99 -17.28
C LEU A 409 -34.55 3.53 -18.66
N HIS A 410 -34.79 2.65 -19.65
CA HIS A 410 -35.20 3.03 -21.02
C HIS A 410 -36.48 3.90 -21.08
N GLU A 411 -37.30 3.94 -20.02
CA GLU A 411 -38.51 4.77 -20.00
C GLU A 411 -38.23 6.26 -19.77
N TRP A 412 -37.11 6.59 -19.13
CA TRP A 412 -36.74 7.97 -18.80
C TRP A 412 -35.30 8.33 -19.18
N MET A 413 -34.49 7.35 -19.58
CA MET A 413 -33.15 7.53 -20.15
C MET A 413 -33.21 7.23 -21.65
N PRO A 414 -33.39 8.24 -22.52
CA PRO A 414 -33.71 8.04 -23.94
C PRO A 414 -32.60 7.35 -24.74
N MET A 415 -31.37 7.35 -24.23
CA MET A 415 -30.22 6.70 -24.87
C MET A 415 -30.11 5.21 -24.52
N VAL A 416 -30.89 4.73 -23.54
CA VAL A 416 -30.93 3.32 -23.14
C VAL A 416 -31.98 2.61 -23.99
N GLU A 417 -31.57 1.61 -24.76
CA GLU A 417 -32.49 0.79 -25.55
C GLU A 417 -32.97 -0.42 -24.75
N GLN A 418 -32.07 -1.05 -24.00
CA GLN A 418 -32.35 -2.32 -23.32
C GLN A 418 -31.64 -2.41 -21.97
N CYS A 419 -32.39 -2.91 -20.97
CA CYS A 419 -31.87 -3.36 -19.68
C CYS A 419 -32.13 -4.85 -19.54
N THR A 420 -31.08 -5.65 -19.39
CA THR A 420 -31.16 -7.12 -19.28
C THR A 420 -30.74 -7.57 -17.89
N ASP A 421 -31.54 -8.41 -17.25
CA ASP A 421 -31.20 -9.04 -15.97
C ASP A 421 -30.04 -10.03 -16.13
N LEU A 422 -29.01 -9.91 -15.29
CA LEU A 422 -27.91 -10.87 -15.26
C LEU A 422 -27.92 -11.72 -13.99
N SER A 423 -28.10 -11.11 -12.81
CA SER A 423 -28.16 -11.85 -11.54
C SER A 423 -28.76 -11.03 -10.40
N GLY A 424 -29.25 -11.70 -9.36
CA GLY A 424 -29.82 -11.06 -8.17
C GLY A 424 -31.27 -10.57 -8.36
N GLN A 425 -31.79 -9.85 -7.37
CA GLN A 425 -33.16 -9.37 -7.34
C GLN A 425 -33.19 -7.84 -7.33
N GLU A 426 -33.95 -7.23 -8.25
CA GLU A 426 -34.08 -5.77 -8.36
C GLU A 426 -34.47 -5.13 -7.02
N GLY A 427 -33.85 -3.98 -6.74
CA GLY A 427 -34.03 -3.25 -5.49
C GLY A 427 -33.19 -3.77 -4.32
N LEU A 428 -32.52 -4.92 -4.44
CA LEU A 428 -31.63 -5.46 -3.41
C LEU A 428 -30.15 -5.29 -3.77
N PRO A 429 -29.28 -4.94 -2.79
CA PRO A 429 -27.84 -4.95 -2.97
C PRO A 429 -27.33 -6.26 -3.59
N GLY A 430 -26.45 -6.15 -4.59
CA GLY A 430 -25.90 -7.27 -5.34
C GLY A 430 -26.62 -7.57 -6.65
N TYR A 431 -27.77 -6.95 -6.93
CA TYR A 431 -28.45 -7.05 -8.24
C TYR A 431 -27.56 -6.55 -9.38
N ILE A 432 -27.50 -7.29 -10.48
CA ILE A 432 -26.68 -7.00 -11.65
C ILE A 432 -27.55 -6.95 -12.90
N ARG A 433 -27.39 -5.88 -13.68
CA ARG A 433 -28.02 -5.70 -14.99
C ARG A 433 -26.97 -5.35 -16.07
N LEU A 434 -27.33 -5.63 -17.32
CA LEU A 434 -26.64 -5.10 -18.49
C LEU A 434 -27.51 -3.99 -19.10
N VAL A 435 -26.98 -2.77 -19.14
CA VAL A 435 -27.59 -1.63 -19.80
C VAL A 435 -26.93 -1.46 -21.16
N SER A 436 -27.71 -1.35 -22.24
CA SER A 436 -27.18 -1.18 -23.59
C SER A 436 -27.99 -0.17 -24.40
N GLY A 437 -27.31 0.54 -25.31
CA GLY A 437 -27.94 1.54 -26.17
C GLY A 437 -26.92 2.45 -26.83
N PHE A 438 -27.26 3.73 -26.95
CA PHE A 438 -26.46 4.77 -27.61
C PHE A 438 -25.89 5.80 -26.63
N MET A 439 -25.68 5.38 -25.37
CA MET A 439 -25.25 6.27 -24.30
C MET A 439 -23.87 6.89 -24.57
N PHE A 440 -23.02 6.17 -25.30
CA PHE A 440 -21.66 6.59 -25.65
C PHE A 440 -21.37 6.16 -27.10
N PRO A 441 -21.05 7.09 -28.01
CA PRO A 441 -20.70 6.77 -29.39
C PRO A 441 -19.52 5.79 -29.46
N GLN A 442 -19.68 4.72 -30.24
CA GLN A 442 -18.61 3.74 -30.48
C GLN A 442 -18.00 3.94 -31.88
N PRO A 443 -16.66 3.76 -32.07
CA PRO A 443 -16.00 3.96 -33.36
C PRO A 443 -16.51 3.06 -34.50
N ASP A 444 -16.98 1.86 -34.15
CA ASP A 444 -17.52 0.83 -35.04
C ASP A 444 -19.04 0.95 -35.24
N GLY A 445 -19.70 1.89 -34.57
CA GLY A 445 -21.15 2.05 -34.56
C GLY A 445 -21.89 0.99 -33.73
N GLU A 446 -21.18 0.17 -32.96
CA GLU A 446 -21.79 -0.77 -32.02
C GLU A 446 -22.49 -0.04 -30.87
N ARG A 447 -23.32 -0.78 -30.13
CA ARG A 447 -23.98 -0.25 -28.94
C ARG A 447 -22.99 -0.08 -27.81
N SER A 448 -23.10 1.02 -27.07
CA SER A 448 -22.47 1.08 -25.77
C SER A 448 -23.21 0.17 -24.81
N TRP A 449 -22.46 -0.52 -23.95
CA TRP A 449 -23.00 -1.37 -22.91
C TRP A 449 -22.23 -1.20 -21.60
N ILE A 450 -22.97 -1.33 -20.50
CA ILE A 450 -22.47 -1.18 -19.15
C ILE A 450 -23.10 -2.29 -18.30
N LYS A 451 -22.25 -3.08 -17.66
CA LYS A 451 -22.66 -4.04 -16.64
C LYS A 451 -22.67 -3.33 -15.29
N GLU A 452 -23.84 -3.16 -14.70
CA GLU A 452 -24.02 -2.40 -13.47
C GLU A 452 -24.42 -3.31 -12.31
N ARG A 453 -23.78 -3.14 -11.15
CA ARG A 453 -24.18 -3.76 -9.88
C ARG A 453 -24.79 -2.71 -8.96
N LEU A 454 -25.99 -2.98 -8.45
CA LEU A 454 -26.59 -2.21 -7.37
C LEU A 454 -25.83 -2.49 -6.05
N MET A 455 -25.28 -1.45 -5.45
CA MET A 455 -24.52 -1.52 -4.20
C MET A 455 -25.39 -1.26 -2.98
N SER A 456 -26.32 -0.31 -3.07
CA SER A 456 -27.31 -0.01 -2.03
C SER A 456 -28.56 0.64 -2.63
N MET A 457 -29.70 0.48 -1.95
CA MET A 457 -30.97 1.10 -2.29
C MET A 457 -31.67 1.45 -0.97
N ASP A 458 -31.92 2.73 -0.74
CA ASP A 458 -32.57 3.23 0.46
C ASP A 458 -33.80 4.07 0.07
N PRO A 459 -35.02 3.51 0.21
CA PRO A 459 -36.25 4.22 -0.11
C PRO A 459 -36.62 5.28 0.95
N VAL A 460 -35.98 5.30 2.13
CA VAL A 460 -36.24 6.31 3.17
C VAL A 460 -35.50 7.60 2.86
N SER A 461 -34.23 7.48 2.47
CA SER A 461 -33.40 8.63 2.03
C SER A 461 -33.49 8.90 0.53
N TYR A 462 -34.36 8.17 -0.19
CA TYR A 462 -34.54 8.28 -1.64
C TYR A 462 -33.21 8.25 -2.42
N THR A 463 -32.32 7.33 -2.03
CA THR A 463 -30.96 7.23 -2.57
C THR A 463 -30.64 5.81 -2.99
N TYR A 464 -29.96 5.64 -4.13
CA TYR A 464 -29.34 4.37 -4.48
C TYR A 464 -27.95 4.55 -5.09
N VAL A 465 -27.10 3.54 -4.89
CA VAL A 465 -25.71 3.53 -5.35
C VAL A 465 -25.51 2.33 -6.25
N TYR A 466 -24.87 2.52 -7.40
CA TYR A 466 -24.48 1.43 -8.29
C TYR A 466 -23.04 1.59 -8.77
N ARG A 467 -22.40 0.46 -9.08
CA ARG A 467 -21.05 0.40 -9.64
C ARG A 467 -21.10 -0.18 -11.05
N MET A 468 -20.36 0.42 -11.98
CA MET A 468 -20.13 -0.16 -13.30
C MET A 468 -19.01 -1.21 -13.17
N GLU A 469 -19.36 -2.50 -13.27
CA GLU A 469 -18.39 -3.60 -13.11
C GLU A 469 -17.57 -3.88 -14.37
N ALA A 470 -18.19 -3.69 -15.53
CA ALA A 470 -17.58 -3.92 -16.82
C ALA A 470 -18.24 -3.03 -17.88
N SER A 471 -17.50 -2.54 -18.86
CA SER A 471 -18.04 -1.73 -19.95
C SER A 471 -17.20 -1.81 -21.23
N ASN A 472 -17.78 -1.41 -22.37
CA ASN A 472 -17.00 -1.07 -23.57
C ASN A 472 -16.76 0.44 -23.72
N VAL A 473 -17.01 1.22 -22.66
CA VAL A 473 -16.92 2.69 -22.69
C VAL A 473 -15.82 3.24 -21.78
N GLY A 474 -15.03 2.37 -21.16
CA GLY A 474 -13.91 2.75 -20.29
C GLY A 474 -14.33 3.33 -18.94
N LEU A 475 -15.57 3.11 -18.49
CA LEU A 475 -16.09 3.60 -17.21
C LEU A 475 -16.10 2.52 -16.11
N ASP A 476 -15.31 1.48 -16.30
CA ASP A 476 -15.15 0.34 -15.42
C ASP A 476 -14.69 0.77 -14.01
N GLY A 477 -15.32 0.21 -12.99
CA GLY A 477 -15.07 0.55 -11.59
C GLY A 477 -15.75 1.83 -11.10
N SER A 478 -16.37 2.62 -11.99
CA SER A 478 -17.06 3.85 -11.59
C SER A 478 -18.20 3.59 -10.62
N VAL A 479 -18.40 4.53 -9.69
CA VAL A 479 -19.47 4.49 -8.69
C VAL A 479 -20.38 5.68 -8.91
N ASN A 480 -21.67 5.42 -8.99
CA ASN A 480 -22.69 6.43 -9.25
C ASN A 480 -23.73 6.41 -8.12
N VAL A 481 -24.17 7.58 -7.71
CA VAL A 481 -25.16 7.80 -6.65
C VAL A 481 -26.30 8.62 -7.23
N LEU A 482 -27.52 8.10 -7.20
CA LEU A 482 -28.72 8.87 -7.51
C LEU A 482 -29.49 9.12 -6.22
N ARG A 483 -29.74 10.39 -5.91
CA ARG A 483 -30.41 10.87 -4.70
C ARG A 483 -31.51 11.85 -5.07
N LEU A 484 -32.67 11.72 -4.43
CA LEU A 484 -33.75 12.69 -4.55
C LEU A 484 -33.84 13.55 -3.29
N ILE A 485 -34.10 14.84 -3.48
CA ILE A 485 -34.22 15.84 -2.41
C ILE A 485 -35.55 16.57 -2.59
N ASP A 486 -36.34 16.67 -1.53
CA ASP A 486 -37.55 17.51 -1.51
C ASP A 486 -37.14 18.97 -1.64
N TYR A 487 -37.61 19.65 -2.68
CA TYR A 487 -37.33 21.07 -2.89
C TYR A 487 -38.48 21.97 -2.40
N GLY A 488 -39.61 21.39 -1.98
CA GLY A 488 -40.84 22.11 -1.69
C GLY A 488 -41.67 22.39 -2.95
N GLU A 489 -42.85 22.98 -2.77
CA GLU A 489 -43.77 23.36 -3.86
C GLU A 489 -44.09 22.20 -4.83
N ASP A 490 -44.27 20.99 -4.29
CA ASP A 490 -44.52 19.77 -5.07
C ASP A 490 -43.42 19.46 -6.11
N SER A 491 -42.17 19.81 -5.82
CA SER A 491 -41.02 19.60 -6.70
C SER A 491 -39.87 18.83 -6.05
N THR A 492 -39.07 18.16 -6.87
CA THR A 492 -37.97 17.28 -6.46
C THR A 492 -36.69 17.68 -7.17
N ILE A 493 -35.59 17.83 -6.43
CA ILE A 493 -34.25 17.84 -7.02
C ILE A 493 -33.79 16.39 -7.21
N VAL A 494 -33.43 16.04 -8.43
CA VAL A 494 -32.69 14.82 -8.75
C VAL A 494 -31.22 15.17 -8.79
N GLU A 495 -30.43 14.57 -7.90
CA GLU A 495 -28.98 14.71 -7.87
C GLU A 495 -28.32 13.39 -8.24
N TRP A 496 -27.43 13.45 -9.23
CA TRP A 496 -26.66 12.31 -9.71
C TRP A 496 -25.18 12.60 -9.52
N LEU A 497 -24.53 11.90 -8.60
CA LEU A 497 -23.10 12.00 -8.34
C LEU A 497 -22.38 10.82 -8.99
N PHE A 498 -21.15 11.05 -9.43
CA PHE A 498 -20.31 10.01 -9.99
C PHE A 498 -18.85 10.18 -9.59
N GLU A 499 -18.19 9.05 -9.40
CA GLU A 499 -16.76 8.90 -9.20
C GLU A 499 -16.25 7.93 -10.28
N ILE A 500 -15.32 8.37 -11.11
CA ILE A 500 -14.77 7.59 -12.23
C ILE A 500 -13.24 7.58 -12.18
N SER A 501 -12.64 6.49 -12.62
CA SER A 501 -11.20 6.47 -12.86
C SER A 501 -10.90 7.27 -14.13
N PRO A 502 -9.69 7.86 -14.27
CA PRO A 502 -9.30 8.52 -15.50
C PRO A 502 -9.46 7.61 -16.72
N VAL A 503 -10.13 8.14 -17.74
CA VAL A 503 -10.39 7.45 -19.01
C VAL A 503 -9.25 7.77 -19.97
N GLU A 504 -8.71 6.74 -20.62
CA GLU A 504 -7.65 6.89 -21.63
C GLU A 504 -8.10 7.87 -22.73
N ASP A 505 -7.19 8.74 -23.17
CA ASP A 505 -7.43 9.77 -24.19
C ASP A 505 -8.51 10.82 -23.87
N ALA A 506 -8.96 10.93 -22.60
CA ALA A 506 -9.92 11.94 -22.17
C ALA A 506 -9.35 12.87 -21.09
N THR A 507 -9.92 14.07 -20.98
CA THR A 507 -9.67 14.97 -19.85
C THR A 507 -10.83 14.89 -18.86
N GLU A 508 -10.54 15.18 -17.58
CA GLU A 508 -11.56 15.27 -16.53
C GLU A 508 -12.72 16.17 -16.94
N GLU A 509 -12.41 17.38 -17.41
CA GLU A 509 -13.40 18.37 -17.86
C GLU A 509 -14.30 17.82 -18.97
N ASN A 510 -13.72 17.20 -20.01
CA ASN A 510 -14.49 16.67 -21.13
C ASN A 510 -15.44 15.54 -20.71
N ILE A 511 -14.99 14.64 -19.83
CA ILE A 511 -15.86 13.55 -19.36
C ILE A 511 -16.93 14.06 -18.41
N ILE A 512 -16.59 14.97 -17.48
CA ILE A 512 -17.56 15.58 -16.58
C ILE A 512 -18.63 16.33 -17.37
N ASP A 513 -18.26 17.10 -18.39
CA ASP A 513 -19.20 17.81 -19.25
C ASP A 513 -20.10 16.85 -20.03
N TYR A 514 -19.53 15.76 -20.57
CA TYR A 514 -20.28 14.76 -21.31
C TYR A 514 -21.30 14.03 -20.43
N LEU A 515 -20.86 13.50 -19.28
CA LEU A 515 -21.75 12.87 -18.29
C LEU A 515 -22.77 13.88 -17.75
N GLY A 516 -22.33 15.12 -17.57
CA GLY A 516 -23.16 16.29 -17.27
C GLY A 516 -24.36 16.41 -18.19
N PHE A 517 -24.08 16.50 -19.49
CA PHE A 517 -25.09 16.58 -20.54
C PHE A 517 -25.98 15.33 -20.57
N LEU A 518 -25.39 14.13 -20.51
CA LEU A 518 -26.11 12.86 -20.57
C LEU A 518 -27.11 12.72 -19.40
N TYR A 519 -26.66 12.91 -18.17
CA TYR A 519 -27.50 12.79 -16.97
C TYR A 519 -28.54 13.90 -16.91
N LYS A 520 -28.20 15.14 -17.31
CA LYS A 520 -29.17 16.23 -17.38
C LYS A 520 -30.29 15.93 -18.38
N SER A 521 -29.94 15.37 -19.54
CA SER A 521 -30.91 14.93 -20.55
C SER A 521 -31.87 13.86 -20.01
N CYS A 522 -31.36 12.91 -19.22
CA CYS A 522 -32.19 11.90 -18.55
C CYS A 522 -33.11 12.52 -17.50
N ILE A 523 -32.60 13.42 -16.64
CA ILE A 523 -33.41 14.07 -15.60
C ILE A 523 -34.59 14.84 -16.21
N ASN A 524 -34.34 15.58 -17.30
CA ASN A 524 -35.39 16.34 -18.00
C ASN A 524 -36.51 15.48 -18.61
N ARG A 525 -36.34 14.16 -18.69
CA ARG A 525 -37.34 13.22 -19.23
C ARG A 525 -38.18 12.55 -18.16
N ILE A 526 -37.83 12.70 -16.89
CA ILE A 526 -38.52 12.04 -15.77
C ILE A 526 -40.00 12.43 -15.72
N GLU A 527 -40.34 13.72 -15.86
CA GLU A 527 -41.74 14.19 -15.84
C GLU A 527 -42.56 13.53 -16.94
N ALA A 528 -42.04 13.50 -18.16
CA ALA A 528 -42.69 12.87 -19.30
C ALA A 528 -42.87 11.35 -19.09
N ALA A 529 -41.91 10.69 -18.45
CA ALA A 529 -42.02 9.28 -18.09
C ALA A 529 -43.11 9.02 -17.03
N ILE A 530 -43.23 9.91 -16.04
CA ILE A 530 -44.30 9.86 -15.02
C ILE A 530 -45.67 10.03 -15.68
N GLU A 531 -45.83 10.99 -16.59
CA GLU A 531 -47.07 11.17 -17.36
C GLU A 531 -47.39 9.96 -18.24
N ALA A 532 -46.40 9.36 -18.89
CA ALA A 532 -46.61 8.18 -19.72
C ALA A 532 -47.01 6.96 -18.89
N ALA A 533 -46.44 6.81 -17.68
CA ALA A 533 -46.77 5.75 -16.76
C ALA A 533 -48.18 5.90 -16.16
N SER A 534 -48.64 7.13 -15.91
CA SER A 534 -49.99 7.40 -15.41
C SER A 534 -51.07 7.13 -16.46
N ARG A 535 -50.79 7.30 -17.75
CA ARG A 535 -51.71 6.99 -18.87
C ARG A 535 -51.85 5.50 -19.18
N LYS A 536 -50.96 4.64 -18.66
CA LYS A 536 -50.97 3.18 -18.84
C LYS A 536 -51.68 2.43 -17.70
N LYS A 537 -52.03 3.13 -16.62
CA LYS A 537 -52.89 2.63 -15.54
C LYS A 537 -54.32 3.04 -15.81
#